data_AF-A0A963P9B5-F1
#
_entry.id   AF-A0A963P9B5-F1
#
_cell.length_a   1.000
_cell.length_b   1.000
_cell.length_c   1.000
_cell.angle_alpha   90.00
_cell.angle_beta   90.00
_cell.angle_gamma   90.00
#
_symmetry.space_group_name_H-M   'P 1'
#
loop_
_entity.id
_entity.type
_entity.pdbx_description
1 polymer ?
#
loop_
_entity_poly.entity_id
_entity_poly.type
_entity_poly.pdbx_seq_one_letter_code
_entity_poly.pdbx_strand_id
1 'polypeptide(L)'
;MKLGAETLELRSPGAIYGLSARRLWEHTELGQVNVFENPISSRVLLNDPAEFIDVIQFDGCEFSLAGATLAEMARGKFVSGRSAIDAAKKFIAHQQSADASSFMTMVKDHLNLCAARHATRDQHQRFLPPARMADAFGVPLIFSVLQRRLSAMGSARAGAGQWIKTIENLQKKGLREEELRRSGLIAVLHALEESDGSAAVADLSNMCRFDALRLSVIPVVSDAHRQLRFTGPTSKKLKRTLKLPKAQAGQTRNVDRFDPVLGYRLEQIEHQTLWGPEQHWQAVTHRGEVIRYNDGQHLFPTVEGAEALAATHAKMHFPKRLALGRWKQYAWTGGEAYREWLITLPHYPGTFFSSHFVVRNILAHVRCDIREGADGLRVLLLHEVQSDWAQVARRAISQGDIAADAPACPPFLKEWPALALKLMLLHAANERLDAVAWTQGAHQAARYKGLGAIGLAKLYDSTLPSEANRMMKAMGGECETLGVFVPTNFSIRQTENGYEVYTAANELLATMPTLEDAKQFVPDGAHELLYEVHGVRLPPAVRRNMLDYGFPAWG
;
A
#
# COMPACT_ATOMS: atom_id res chain seq x y z
N MET A 1 24.44 -9.81 5.24
CA MET A 1 23.46 -9.69 4.13
C MET A 1 22.28 -8.86 4.65
N LYS A 2 21.60 -8.05 3.83
CA LYS A 2 20.43 -7.25 4.29
C LYS A 2 19.13 -7.91 3.81
N LEU A 3 18.04 -7.72 4.55
CA LEU A 3 16.71 -8.08 4.05
C LEU A 3 16.40 -7.22 2.82
N GLY A 4 16.13 -7.90 1.72
CA GLY A 4 15.73 -7.32 0.43
C GLY A 4 14.83 -8.30 -0.30
N ALA A 5 14.21 -7.89 -1.40
CA ALA A 5 13.11 -8.64 -2.04
C ALA A 5 13.43 -10.13 -2.37
N GLU A 6 14.71 -10.46 -2.57
CA GLU A 6 15.20 -11.81 -2.90
C GLU A 6 15.62 -12.63 -1.68
N THR A 7 15.67 -12.03 -0.48
CA THR A 7 16.17 -12.66 0.75
C THR A 7 15.12 -12.74 1.86
N LEU A 8 13.83 -12.63 1.51
CA LEU A 8 12.75 -12.58 2.51
C LEU A 8 12.23 -13.95 2.94
N GLU A 9 12.57 -15.04 2.24
CA GLU A 9 12.24 -16.40 2.66
C GLU A 9 13.48 -17.23 2.86
N LEU A 10 13.42 -18.09 3.87
CA LEU A 10 14.38 -19.16 4.09
C LEU A 10 13.68 -20.50 3.94
N ARG A 11 14.19 -21.31 3.01
CA ARG A 11 13.81 -22.71 2.83
C ARG A 11 14.97 -23.62 3.18
N SER A 12 14.77 -24.51 4.15
CA SER A 12 15.73 -25.58 4.41
C SER A 12 15.57 -26.72 3.40
N PRO A 13 16.66 -27.33 2.91
CA PRO A 13 16.60 -28.46 2.00
C PRO A 13 15.75 -29.61 2.56
N GLY A 14 14.79 -30.11 1.78
CA GLY A 14 13.89 -31.19 2.19
C GLY A 14 12.81 -30.81 3.23
N ALA A 15 12.77 -29.56 3.69
CA ALA A 15 11.74 -29.10 4.62
C ALA A 15 10.47 -28.63 3.91
N ILE A 16 9.33 -29.04 4.46
CA ILE A 16 7.99 -28.59 4.05
C ILE A 16 7.73 -27.17 4.58
N TYR A 17 8.29 -26.84 5.74
CA TYR A 17 8.15 -25.52 6.37
C TYR A 17 9.41 -24.67 6.22
N GLY A 18 9.21 -23.36 6.17
CA GLY A 18 10.26 -22.35 6.13
C GLY A 18 9.91 -21.12 6.95
N LEU A 19 10.78 -20.11 6.85
CA LEU A 19 10.60 -18.81 7.47
C LEU A 19 10.37 -17.76 6.40
N SER A 20 9.57 -16.74 6.72
CA SER A 20 9.41 -15.56 5.88
C SER A 20 9.39 -14.28 6.70
N ALA A 21 10.17 -13.30 6.28
CA ALA A 21 10.14 -11.92 6.78
C ALA A 21 9.38 -10.99 5.82
N ARG A 22 8.65 -11.56 4.84
CA ARG A 22 7.98 -10.83 3.75
C ARG A 22 6.97 -9.83 4.28
N ARG A 23 6.06 -10.22 5.17
CA ARG A 23 5.03 -9.30 5.70
C ARG A 23 5.62 -8.20 6.58
N LEU A 24 6.71 -8.48 7.30
CA LEU A 24 7.48 -7.45 8.02
C LEU A 24 8.06 -6.44 7.03
N TRP A 25 8.72 -6.92 5.98
CA TRP A 25 9.33 -6.06 4.98
C TRP A 25 8.30 -5.24 4.20
N GLU A 26 7.16 -5.83 3.81
CA GLU A 26 6.04 -5.12 3.18
C GLU A 26 5.49 -4.02 4.10
N HIS A 27 5.35 -4.30 5.40
CA HIS A 27 4.91 -3.31 6.40
C HIS A 27 5.88 -2.13 6.49
N THR A 28 7.17 -2.40 6.67
CA THR A 28 8.15 -1.33 6.93
C THR A 28 8.58 -0.60 5.68
N GLU A 29 8.70 -1.28 4.53
CA GLU A 29 9.23 -0.70 3.29
C GLU A 29 8.15 -0.19 2.35
N LEU A 30 6.96 -0.79 2.35
CA LEU A 30 5.90 -0.45 1.40
C LEU A 30 4.66 0.15 2.06
N GLY A 31 4.65 0.32 3.38
CA GLY A 31 3.55 0.94 4.11
C GLY A 31 2.33 0.03 4.26
N GLN A 32 2.51 -1.28 4.13
CA GLN A 32 1.47 -2.27 4.43
C GLN A 32 1.02 -2.17 5.90
N VAL A 33 -0.21 -2.58 6.22
CA VAL A 33 -0.66 -2.66 7.63
C VAL A 33 0.19 -3.66 8.41
N ASN A 34 0.44 -3.37 9.68
CA ASN A 34 1.05 -4.33 10.57
C ASN A 34 0.10 -5.51 10.80
N VAL A 35 0.52 -6.70 10.36
CA VAL A 35 -0.24 -7.95 10.51
C VAL A 35 0.13 -8.72 11.79
N PHE A 36 1.18 -8.31 12.48
CA PHE A 36 1.69 -8.97 13.68
C PHE A 36 0.98 -8.42 14.92
N GLU A 37 0.93 -9.21 15.99
CA GLU A 37 0.32 -8.80 17.26
C GLU A 37 1.02 -7.59 17.88
N ASN A 38 2.35 -7.53 17.72
CA ASN A 38 3.19 -6.51 18.33
C ASN A 38 3.59 -5.43 17.30
N PRO A 39 3.54 -4.14 17.67
CA PRO A 39 4.17 -3.08 16.89
C PRO A 39 5.71 -3.11 17.07
N ILE A 40 6.44 -2.58 16.10
CA ILE A 40 7.89 -2.39 16.22
C ILE A 40 8.16 -1.30 17.26
N SER A 41 8.87 -1.65 18.33
CA SER A 41 9.25 -0.72 19.40
C SER A 41 10.45 0.12 19.02
N SER A 42 10.49 1.38 19.47
CA SER A 42 11.71 2.21 19.39
C SER A 42 12.81 1.72 20.33
N ARG A 43 12.47 0.89 21.32
CA ARG A 43 13.45 0.23 22.20
C ARG A 43 13.83 -1.10 21.59
N VAL A 44 15.00 -1.14 20.94
CA VAL A 44 15.55 -2.31 20.24
C VAL A 44 15.45 -3.61 21.04
N LEU A 45 15.72 -3.57 22.35
CA LEU A 45 15.68 -4.75 23.23
C LEU A 45 14.30 -5.39 23.38
N LEU A 46 13.23 -4.69 23.00
CA LEU A 46 11.85 -5.21 23.05
C LEU A 46 11.40 -5.85 21.73
N ASN A 47 12.20 -5.75 20.67
CA ASN A 47 11.87 -6.31 19.37
C ASN A 47 12.48 -7.71 19.25
N ASP A 48 11.69 -8.75 19.57
CA ASP A 48 12.08 -10.13 19.30
C ASP A 48 11.83 -10.46 17.81
N PRO A 49 12.86 -10.82 17.01
CA PRO A 49 12.69 -11.22 15.63
C PRO A 49 11.65 -12.32 15.42
N ALA A 50 11.52 -13.27 16.35
CA ALA A 50 10.60 -14.40 16.20
C ALA A 50 9.12 -13.98 16.14
N GLU A 51 8.76 -12.83 16.70
CA GLU A 51 7.40 -12.26 16.65
C GLU A 51 7.06 -11.71 15.26
N PHE A 52 8.07 -11.41 14.44
CA PHE A 52 7.92 -10.78 13.11
C PHE A 52 8.31 -11.70 11.94
N ILE A 53 8.59 -12.97 12.24
CA ILE A 53 8.92 -13.99 11.25
C ILE A 53 7.72 -14.91 11.11
N ASP A 54 7.17 -15.00 9.91
CA ASP A 54 6.12 -15.93 9.57
C ASP A 54 6.66 -17.33 9.35
N VAL A 55 5.89 -18.33 9.77
CA VAL A 55 6.09 -19.71 9.34
C VAL A 55 5.32 -19.90 8.05
N ILE A 56 6.00 -20.41 7.03
CA ILE A 56 5.42 -20.66 5.71
C ILE A 56 5.53 -22.15 5.36
N GLN A 57 4.59 -22.62 4.55
CA GLN A 57 4.61 -23.96 3.96
C GLN A 57 4.96 -23.85 2.48
N PHE A 58 5.96 -24.61 2.02
CA PHE A 58 6.33 -24.68 0.62
C PHE A 58 5.60 -25.81 -0.11
N ASP A 59 5.16 -25.52 -1.33
CA ASP A 59 4.69 -26.50 -2.31
C ASP A 59 5.40 -26.23 -3.65
N GLY A 60 6.32 -27.12 -4.04
CA GLY A 60 7.21 -26.85 -5.17
C GLY A 60 8.03 -25.57 -4.97
N CYS A 61 7.84 -24.58 -5.86
CA CYS A 61 8.45 -23.25 -5.79
C CYS A 61 7.53 -22.20 -5.12
N GLU A 62 6.27 -22.55 -4.85
CA GLU A 62 5.29 -21.68 -4.22
C GLU A 62 5.32 -21.85 -2.69
N PHE A 63 4.72 -20.89 -1.99
CA PHE A 63 4.54 -21.00 -0.55
C PHE A 63 3.24 -20.34 -0.07
N SER A 64 2.75 -20.78 1.08
CA SER A 64 1.59 -20.20 1.76
C SER A 64 1.91 -19.93 3.23
N LEU A 65 1.15 -19.03 3.84
CA LEU A 65 1.25 -18.77 5.28
C LEU A 65 0.72 -19.98 6.05
N ALA A 66 1.49 -20.45 7.03
CA ALA A 66 1.05 -21.49 7.95
C ALA A 66 0.10 -20.96 9.05
N GLY A 67 -0.10 -19.64 9.11
CA GLY A 67 -1.02 -18.98 10.05
C GLY A 67 -0.45 -18.70 11.45
N ALA A 68 0.87 -18.84 11.63
CA ALA A 68 1.56 -18.53 12.88
C ALA A 68 2.92 -17.86 12.63
N THR A 69 3.34 -17.03 13.57
CA THR A 69 4.73 -16.55 13.65
C THR A 69 5.64 -17.61 14.27
N LEU A 70 6.96 -17.44 14.15
CA LEU A 70 7.93 -18.33 14.77
C LEU A 70 7.77 -18.34 16.30
N ALA A 71 7.52 -17.19 16.92
CA ALA A 71 7.28 -17.08 18.36
C ALA A 71 5.97 -17.79 18.77
N GLU A 72 4.89 -17.62 18.03
CA GLU A 72 3.63 -18.30 18.31
C GLU A 72 3.75 -19.82 18.17
N MET A 73 4.46 -20.29 17.14
CA MET A 73 4.73 -21.71 16.92
C MET A 73 5.55 -22.31 18.07
N ALA A 74 6.56 -21.58 18.56
CA ALA A 74 7.34 -21.98 19.73
C ALA A 74 6.50 -22.04 21.01
N ARG A 75 5.46 -21.20 21.14
CA ARG A 75 4.46 -21.25 22.23
C ARG A 75 3.40 -22.34 22.05
N GLY A 76 3.49 -23.17 21.01
CA GLY A 76 2.56 -24.28 20.77
C GLY A 76 1.32 -23.93 19.96
N LYS A 77 1.29 -22.79 19.25
CA LYS A 77 0.30 -22.54 18.20
C LYS A 77 0.64 -23.43 17.01
N PHE A 78 0.01 -24.59 16.94
CA PHE A 78 0.28 -25.57 15.90
C PHE A 78 -0.47 -25.22 14.60
N VAL A 79 0.24 -25.42 13.48
CA VAL A 79 -0.34 -25.43 12.14
C VAL A 79 -1.32 -26.62 12.06
N SER A 80 -2.48 -26.41 11.44
CA SER A 80 -3.57 -27.40 11.43
C SER A 80 -3.14 -28.79 10.93
N GLY A 81 -3.35 -29.83 11.75
CA GLY A 81 -3.20 -31.27 11.41
C GLY A 81 -2.10 -32.02 12.18
N ARG A 82 -2.32 -33.30 12.52
CA ARG A 82 -1.34 -34.13 13.28
C ARG A 82 0.00 -34.32 12.55
N SER A 83 0.00 -34.41 11.20
CA SER A 83 1.23 -34.50 10.40
C SER A 83 2.02 -33.18 10.39
N ALA A 84 1.35 -32.04 10.52
CA ALA A 84 1.96 -30.73 10.61
C ALA A 84 2.73 -30.54 11.92
N ILE A 85 2.31 -31.17 13.02
CA ILE A 85 2.94 -31.07 14.34
C ILE A 85 4.33 -31.75 14.37
N ASP A 86 4.48 -32.93 13.78
CA ASP A 86 5.78 -33.62 13.77
C ASP A 86 6.77 -32.99 12.79
N ALA A 87 6.28 -32.48 11.65
CA ALA A 87 7.05 -31.65 10.74
C ALA A 87 7.46 -30.31 11.40
N ALA A 88 6.56 -29.71 12.17
CA ALA A 88 6.81 -28.51 12.99
C ALA A 88 7.90 -28.73 14.05
N LYS A 89 7.87 -29.87 14.77
CA LYS A 89 8.91 -30.22 15.74
C LYS A 89 10.28 -30.40 15.09
N LYS A 90 10.34 -31.08 13.94
CA LYS A 90 11.58 -31.22 13.15
C LYS A 90 12.08 -29.86 12.63
N PHE A 91 11.16 -29.00 12.21
CA PHE A 91 11.46 -27.63 11.79
C PHE A 91 12.04 -26.79 12.92
N ILE A 92 11.45 -26.82 14.12
CA ILE A 92 11.96 -26.15 15.32
C ILE A 92 13.37 -26.64 15.66
N ALA A 93 13.66 -27.94 15.51
CA ALA A 93 15.02 -28.46 15.68
C ALA A 93 16.01 -27.94 14.62
N HIS A 94 15.56 -27.76 13.36
CA HIS A 94 16.36 -27.18 12.27
C HIS A 94 16.59 -25.66 12.38
N GLN A 95 15.82 -24.95 13.23
CA GLN A 95 16.08 -23.54 13.52
C GLN A 95 17.42 -23.28 14.20
N GLN A 96 18.09 -24.33 14.68
CA GLN A 96 19.46 -24.25 15.21
C GLN A 96 20.54 -24.24 14.11
N SER A 97 20.14 -24.31 12.84
CA SER A 97 21.07 -24.20 11.71
C SER A 97 21.74 -22.82 11.63
N ALA A 98 22.92 -22.77 11.01
CA ALA A 98 23.64 -21.53 10.74
C ALA A 98 22.81 -20.58 9.83
N ASP A 99 22.09 -21.14 8.84
CA ASP A 99 21.27 -20.36 7.92
C ASP A 99 20.08 -19.69 8.61
N ALA A 100 19.38 -20.42 9.49
CA ALA A 100 18.29 -19.86 10.30
C ALA A 100 18.80 -18.77 11.24
N SER A 101 19.94 -18.99 11.89
CA SER A 101 20.59 -17.99 12.75
C SER A 101 20.99 -16.72 11.98
N SER A 102 21.51 -16.90 10.76
CA SER A 102 21.84 -15.79 9.85
C SER A 102 20.58 -15.01 9.45
N PHE A 103 19.51 -15.71 9.06
CA PHE A 103 18.23 -15.10 8.71
C PHE A 103 17.60 -14.32 9.87
N MET A 104 17.58 -14.88 11.09
CA MET A 104 17.11 -14.18 12.29
C MET A 104 17.95 -12.94 12.59
N THR A 105 19.27 -13.00 12.36
CA THR A 105 20.15 -11.83 12.50
C THR A 105 19.81 -10.75 11.49
N MET A 106 19.53 -11.11 10.23
CA MET A 106 19.08 -10.17 9.20
C MET A 106 17.76 -9.48 9.58
N VAL A 107 16.80 -10.24 10.12
CA VAL A 107 15.52 -9.70 10.63
C VAL A 107 15.76 -8.76 11.80
N LYS A 108 16.63 -9.14 12.75
CA LYS A 108 17.02 -8.30 13.88
C LYS A 108 17.64 -6.98 13.43
N ASP A 109 18.56 -7.02 12.49
CA ASP A 109 19.22 -5.81 11.96
C ASP A 109 18.21 -4.88 11.27
N HIS A 110 17.24 -5.45 10.56
CA HIS A 110 16.14 -4.69 9.95
C HIS A 110 15.19 -4.07 10.98
N LEU A 111 14.85 -4.81 12.04
CA LEU A 111 14.07 -4.28 13.17
C LEU A 111 14.84 -3.17 13.90
N ASN A 112 16.16 -3.30 14.07
CA ASN A 112 17.00 -2.26 14.66
C ASN A 112 17.02 -0.99 13.81
N LEU A 113 17.14 -1.15 12.49
CA LEU A 113 17.04 -0.05 11.54
C LEU A 113 15.67 0.64 11.66
N CYS A 114 14.59 -0.14 11.72
CA CYS A 114 13.24 0.40 11.88
C CYS A 114 13.05 1.10 13.23
N ALA A 115 13.59 0.56 14.32
CA ALA A 115 13.54 1.19 15.64
C ALA A 115 14.35 2.50 15.70
N ALA A 116 15.42 2.60 14.89
CA ALA A 116 16.22 3.81 14.74
C ALA A 116 15.58 4.87 13.81
N ARG A 117 14.57 4.49 13.01
CA ARG A 117 13.73 5.45 12.28
C ARG A 117 12.88 6.20 13.29
N HIS A 118 13.10 7.51 13.39
CA HIS A 118 12.34 8.35 14.31
C HIS A 118 10.98 8.73 13.73
N ALA A 119 10.89 8.89 12.41
CA ALA A 119 9.65 9.18 11.68
C ALA A 119 9.82 8.93 10.18
N THR A 120 8.77 8.51 9.49
CA THR A 120 8.71 8.51 8.03
C THR A 120 8.03 9.79 7.57
N ARG A 121 8.62 10.49 6.59
CA ARG A 121 8.05 11.70 5.99
C ARG A 121 7.32 11.32 4.71
N ASP A 122 6.02 11.07 4.85
CA ASP A 122 5.15 10.74 3.73
C ASP A 122 4.54 11.99 3.10
N GLN A 123 4.61 12.11 1.78
CA GLN A 123 3.97 13.21 1.02
C GLN A 123 2.55 12.89 0.52
N HIS A 124 1.90 11.88 1.09
CA HIS A 124 0.57 11.46 0.66
C HIS A 124 -0.36 11.27 1.85
N GLN A 125 -1.65 11.49 1.61
CA GLN A 125 -2.69 11.22 2.58
C GLN A 125 -3.07 9.74 2.57
N ARG A 126 -3.67 9.27 3.66
CA ARG A 126 -4.20 7.90 3.74
C ARG A 126 -5.35 7.73 2.77
N PHE A 127 -5.47 6.55 2.19
CA PHE A 127 -6.53 6.23 1.23
C PHE A 127 -7.93 6.34 1.85
N LEU A 128 -8.13 5.78 3.04
CA LEU A 128 -9.36 5.90 3.83
C LEU A 128 -9.03 6.19 5.30
N PRO A 129 -10.01 6.67 6.08
CA PRO A 129 -9.88 6.74 7.53
C PRO A 129 -9.52 5.38 8.16
N PRO A 130 -8.91 5.35 9.35
CA PRO A 130 -8.60 4.10 10.04
C PRO A 130 -9.85 3.24 10.26
N ALA A 131 -9.75 1.95 9.95
CA ALA A 131 -10.81 0.99 10.23
C ALA A 131 -11.01 0.80 11.74
N ARG A 132 -12.26 0.57 12.14
CA ARG A 132 -12.66 0.17 13.50
C ARG A 132 -12.48 -1.33 13.67
N MET A 133 -12.45 -1.80 14.91
CA MET A 133 -12.36 -3.24 15.19
C MET A 133 -13.55 -4.04 14.63
N ALA A 134 -14.71 -3.42 14.49
CA ALA A 134 -15.91 -4.05 13.93
C ALA A 134 -15.92 -4.10 12.39
N ASP A 135 -14.98 -3.44 11.71
CA ASP A 135 -14.91 -3.46 10.25
C ASP A 135 -14.31 -4.81 9.78
N ALA A 136 -15.19 -5.73 9.39
CA ALA A 136 -14.85 -7.12 9.06
C ALA A 136 -13.73 -7.28 8.02
N PHE A 137 -13.60 -6.33 7.09
CA PHE A 137 -12.61 -6.35 6.01
C PHE A 137 -11.42 -5.42 6.27
N GLY A 138 -11.23 -4.90 7.48
CA GLY A 138 -10.09 -4.04 7.80
C GLY A 138 -10.06 -2.68 7.10
N VAL A 139 -11.15 -2.31 6.42
CA VAL A 139 -11.39 -0.98 5.82
C VAL A 139 -12.79 -0.53 6.23
N PRO A 140 -12.99 0.78 6.51
CA PRO A 140 -14.30 1.27 6.89
C PRO A 140 -15.28 1.17 5.74
N LEU A 141 -16.57 1.03 6.08
CA LEU A 141 -17.70 1.11 5.14
C LEU A 141 -17.76 0.02 4.06
N ILE A 142 -16.88 -0.98 4.10
CA ILE A 142 -17.06 -2.25 3.38
C ILE A 142 -17.54 -3.29 4.38
N PHE A 143 -18.69 -3.92 4.11
CA PHE A 143 -19.36 -4.77 5.10
C PHE A 143 -19.82 -6.11 4.55
N SER A 144 -20.06 -7.07 5.45
CA SER A 144 -20.67 -8.36 5.14
C SER A 144 -22.20 -8.23 5.22
N VAL A 145 -22.89 -8.58 4.14
CA VAL A 145 -24.35 -8.66 4.11
C VAL A 145 -24.81 -9.77 5.05
N LEU A 146 -24.11 -10.89 5.10
CA LEU A 146 -24.40 -12.00 6.01
C LEU A 146 -24.38 -11.53 7.47
N GLN A 147 -23.27 -10.96 7.94
CA GLN A 147 -23.15 -10.49 9.32
C GLN A 147 -24.18 -9.41 9.66
N ARG A 148 -24.40 -8.43 8.77
CA ARG A 148 -25.42 -7.39 9.00
C ARG A 148 -26.82 -7.98 9.11
N ARG A 149 -27.19 -8.92 8.23
CA ARG A 149 -28.51 -9.56 8.26
C ARG A 149 -28.70 -10.45 9.48
N LEU A 150 -27.69 -11.21 9.88
CA LEU A 150 -27.73 -12.00 11.11
C LEU A 150 -27.85 -11.09 12.35
N SER A 151 -27.05 -10.03 12.43
CA SER A 151 -27.10 -9.06 13.53
C SER A 151 -28.47 -8.37 13.65
N ALA A 152 -29.14 -8.12 12.52
CA ALA A 152 -30.48 -7.53 12.51
C ALA A 152 -31.59 -8.44 13.06
N MET A 153 -31.33 -9.74 13.28
CA MET A 153 -32.31 -10.70 13.82
C MET A 153 -32.39 -10.67 15.36
N GLY A 154 -31.64 -9.79 16.04
CA GLY A 154 -31.78 -9.54 17.48
C GLY A 154 -31.34 -10.73 18.34
N SER A 155 -32.20 -11.17 19.27
CA SER A 155 -31.90 -12.22 20.26
C SER A 155 -32.39 -13.62 19.84
N ALA A 156 -32.60 -13.85 18.54
CA ALA A 156 -33.10 -15.12 18.04
C ALA A 156 -32.14 -16.28 18.35
N ARG A 157 -32.71 -17.42 18.75
CA ARG A 157 -31.98 -18.68 19.00
C ARG A 157 -32.70 -19.79 18.28
N ALA A 158 -31.94 -20.65 17.59
CA ALA A 158 -32.49 -21.79 16.88
C ALA A 158 -31.48 -22.94 16.80
N GLY A 159 -31.98 -24.13 16.46
CA GLY A 159 -31.15 -25.29 16.13
C GLY A 159 -30.51 -25.17 14.75
N ALA A 160 -29.49 -25.98 14.50
CA ALA A 160 -28.70 -25.93 13.25
C ALA A 160 -29.56 -26.02 11.99
N GLY A 161 -30.50 -26.97 11.91
CA GLY A 161 -31.37 -27.15 10.72
C GLY A 161 -32.26 -25.92 10.41
N GLN A 162 -32.69 -25.18 11.42
CA GLN A 162 -33.44 -23.94 11.22
C GLN A 162 -32.51 -22.79 10.76
N TRP A 163 -31.28 -22.73 11.26
CA TRP A 163 -30.29 -21.78 10.78
C TRP A 163 -29.87 -22.05 9.33
N ILE A 164 -29.68 -23.30 8.94
CA ILE A 164 -29.41 -23.69 7.54
C ILE A 164 -30.51 -23.18 6.62
N LYS A 165 -31.79 -23.46 6.94
CA LYS A 165 -32.95 -22.94 6.18
C LYS A 165 -32.99 -21.41 6.13
N THR A 166 -32.59 -20.75 7.22
CA THR A 166 -32.52 -19.29 7.29
C THR A 166 -31.47 -18.76 6.32
N ILE A 167 -30.27 -19.36 6.30
CA ILE A 167 -29.18 -19.01 5.38
C ILE A 167 -29.58 -19.24 3.91
N GLU A 168 -30.22 -20.37 3.60
CA GLU A 168 -30.77 -20.63 2.26
C GLU A 168 -31.76 -19.55 1.82
N ASN A 169 -32.62 -19.09 2.73
CA ASN A 169 -33.53 -17.98 2.47
C ASN A 169 -32.79 -16.65 2.27
N LEU A 170 -31.67 -16.42 2.96
CA LEU A 170 -30.82 -15.26 2.71
C LEU A 170 -30.17 -15.31 1.33
N GLN A 171 -29.73 -16.49 0.86
CA GLN A 171 -29.20 -16.69 -0.49
C GLN A 171 -30.25 -16.38 -1.56
N LYS A 172 -31.49 -16.86 -1.38
CA LYS A 172 -32.63 -16.49 -2.25
C LYS A 172 -32.89 -14.98 -2.27
N LYS A 173 -32.54 -14.26 -1.19
CA LYS A 173 -32.62 -12.80 -1.06
C LYS A 173 -31.29 -12.09 -1.38
N GLY A 174 -30.45 -12.68 -2.23
CA GLY A 174 -29.26 -12.03 -2.78
C GLY A 174 -27.99 -12.11 -1.92
N LEU A 175 -27.95 -12.91 -0.85
CA LEU A 175 -26.67 -13.25 -0.20
C LEU A 175 -25.81 -14.05 -1.18
N ARG A 176 -24.57 -13.62 -1.41
CA ARG A 176 -23.68 -14.26 -2.37
C ARG A 176 -23.10 -15.56 -1.80
N GLU A 177 -23.01 -16.57 -2.65
CA GLU A 177 -22.46 -17.88 -2.28
C GLU A 177 -21.00 -17.79 -1.83
N GLU A 178 -20.18 -16.98 -2.50
CA GLU A 178 -18.78 -16.80 -2.10
C GLU A 178 -18.66 -16.17 -0.70
N GLU A 179 -19.51 -15.20 -0.36
CA GLU A 179 -19.54 -14.58 0.97
C GLU A 179 -19.82 -15.64 2.05
N LEU A 180 -20.86 -16.46 1.83
CA LEU A 180 -21.22 -17.53 2.76
C LEU A 180 -20.07 -18.55 2.91
N ARG A 181 -19.50 -19.01 1.79
CA ARG A 181 -18.39 -19.97 1.80
C ARG A 181 -17.16 -19.42 2.52
N ARG A 182 -16.84 -18.15 2.33
CA ARG A 182 -15.68 -17.49 2.96
C ARG A 182 -15.89 -17.15 4.43
N SER A 183 -17.14 -17.05 4.89
CA SER A 183 -17.46 -16.70 6.29
C SER A 183 -17.04 -17.75 7.32
N GLY A 184 -16.77 -18.99 6.90
CA GLY A 184 -16.53 -20.12 7.80
C GLY A 184 -17.80 -20.66 8.50
N LEU A 185 -18.96 -20.01 8.29
CA LEU A 185 -20.20 -20.35 8.99
C LEU A 185 -20.75 -21.73 8.61
N ILE A 186 -20.49 -22.21 7.39
CA ILE A 186 -20.93 -23.54 6.93
C ILE A 186 -20.37 -24.64 7.86
N ALA A 187 -19.07 -24.59 8.17
CA ALA A 187 -18.42 -25.56 9.06
C ALA A 187 -18.97 -25.48 10.49
N VAL A 188 -19.26 -24.26 10.96
CA VAL A 188 -19.88 -24.03 12.28
C VAL A 188 -21.28 -24.65 12.34
N LEU A 189 -22.09 -24.48 11.30
CA LEU A 189 -23.45 -25.03 11.24
C LEU A 189 -23.45 -26.56 11.18
N HIS A 190 -22.54 -27.18 10.43
CA HIS A 190 -22.40 -28.64 10.42
C HIS A 190 -21.99 -29.19 11.79
N ALA A 191 -21.02 -28.57 12.46
CA ALA A 191 -20.62 -28.98 13.80
C ALA A 191 -21.76 -28.83 14.82
N LEU A 192 -22.58 -27.77 14.70
CA LEU A 192 -23.78 -27.60 15.53
C LEU A 192 -24.82 -28.69 15.25
N GLU A 193 -25.03 -29.05 13.98
CA GLU A 193 -25.96 -30.10 13.57
C GLU A 193 -25.56 -31.48 14.12
N GLU A 194 -24.27 -31.82 14.05
CA GLU A 194 -23.72 -33.07 14.63
C GLU A 194 -23.92 -33.17 16.15
N SER A 195 -23.90 -32.03 16.84
CA SER A 195 -24.09 -31.95 18.29
C SER A 195 -25.56 -31.80 18.75
N ASP A 196 -26.51 -31.78 17.82
CA ASP A 196 -27.91 -31.39 18.03
C ASP A 196 -28.03 -30.07 18.84
N GLY A 197 -27.13 -29.15 18.54
CA GLY A 197 -26.91 -27.92 19.28
C GLY A 197 -27.81 -26.76 18.82
N SER A 198 -27.96 -25.77 19.69
CA SER A 198 -28.57 -24.48 19.36
C SER A 198 -27.62 -23.33 19.60
N ALA A 199 -27.66 -22.33 18.71
CA ALA A 199 -26.85 -21.13 18.79
C ALA A 199 -27.73 -19.88 18.76
N ALA A 200 -27.33 -18.85 19.50
CA ALA A 200 -27.93 -17.53 19.33
C ALA A 200 -27.38 -16.88 18.05
N VAL A 201 -28.18 -16.03 17.41
CA VAL A 201 -27.77 -15.38 16.15
C VAL A 201 -26.58 -14.44 16.34
N ALA A 202 -26.44 -13.83 17.52
CA ALA A 202 -25.28 -13.03 17.89
C ALA A 202 -23.98 -13.86 17.83
N ASP A 203 -24.04 -15.11 18.32
CA ASP A 203 -22.90 -16.02 18.29
C ASP A 203 -22.54 -16.39 16.84
N LEU A 204 -23.53 -16.71 16.02
CA LEU A 204 -23.31 -17.01 14.59
C LEU A 204 -22.72 -15.82 13.82
N SER A 205 -23.19 -14.61 14.10
CA SER A 205 -22.64 -13.38 13.50
C SER A 205 -21.18 -13.15 13.91
N ASN A 206 -20.85 -13.37 15.17
CA ASN A 206 -19.48 -13.26 15.70
C ASN A 206 -18.56 -14.39 15.19
N MET A 207 -19.12 -15.55 14.89
CA MET A 207 -18.40 -16.70 14.33
C MET A 207 -18.11 -16.56 12.83
N CYS A 208 -18.71 -15.59 12.13
CA CYS A 208 -18.33 -15.27 10.76
C CYS A 208 -16.91 -14.68 10.75
N ARG A 209 -15.95 -15.37 10.10
CA ARG A 209 -14.54 -14.97 10.07
C ARG A 209 -14.16 -14.48 8.68
N PHE A 210 -13.74 -13.21 8.59
CA PHE A 210 -13.22 -12.60 7.37
C PHE A 210 -11.77 -12.13 7.52
N ASP A 211 -11.05 -12.61 8.54
CA ASP A 211 -9.69 -12.18 8.87
C ASP A 211 -8.72 -12.28 7.69
N ALA A 212 -8.81 -13.38 6.92
CA ALA A 212 -7.99 -13.61 5.72
C ALA A 212 -8.33 -12.65 4.55
N LEU A 213 -9.52 -12.03 4.58
CA LEU A 213 -10.01 -11.12 3.55
C LEU A 213 -9.89 -9.65 3.95
N ARG A 214 -9.22 -9.35 5.07
CA ARG A 214 -8.94 -7.98 5.47
C ARG A 214 -8.08 -7.29 4.41
N LEU A 215 -8.63 -6.22 3.86
CA LEU A 215 -8.05 -5.40 2.82
C LEU A 215 -7.06 -4.42 3.42
N SER A 216 -6.10 -4.05 2.59
CA SER A 216 -5.25 -2.89 2.80
C SER A 216 -5.00 -2.20 1.48
N VAL A 217 -5.10 -0.88 1.49
CA VAL A 217 -4.85 -0.05 0.31
C VAL A 217 -3.60 0.77 0.55
N ILE A 218 -2.52 0.44 -0.16
CA ILE A 218 -1.23 1.10 -0.03
C ILE A 218 -0.87 1.86 -1.31
N PRO A 219 -0.22 3.03 -1.21
CA PRO A 219 0.28 3.71 -2.38
C PRO A 219 1.55 3.03 -2.89
N VAL A 220 1.78 3.11 -4.20
CA VAL A 220 3.08 2.78 -4.79
C VAL A 220 4.04 3.92 -4.46
N VAL A 221 4.94 3.65 -3.50
CA VAL A 221 5.90 4.63 -2.99
C VAL A 221 7.33 4.31 -3.40
N SER A 222 8.14 5.36 -3.49
CA SER A 222 9.60 5.28 -3.59
C SER A 222 10.26 6.23 -2.62
N ASP A 223 11.53 5.98 -2.30
CA ASP A 223 12.34 6.96 -1.58
C ASP A 223 12.55 8.19 -2.47
N ALA A 224 12.36 9.36 -1.86
CA ALA A 224 12.72 10.64 -2.46
C ALA A 224 14.22 10.64 -2.81
N HIS A 225 14.58 11.10 -4.00
CA HIS A 225 16.00 11.32 -4.35
C HIS A 225 16.57 12.43 -3.46
N ARG A 226 15.77 13.45 -3.19
CA ARG A 226 16.13 14.58 -2.35
C ARG A 226 15.55 14.44 -0.94
N GLN A 227 16.35 13.86 -0.06
CA GLN A 227 16.01 13.67 1.36
C GLN A 227 16.05 14.99 2.15
N LEU A 228 16.99 15.89 1.83
CA LEU A 228 17.20 17.19 2.48
C LEU A 228 17.14 18.32 1.46
N ARG A 229 16.64 19.49 1.87
CA ARG A 229 16.64 20.71 1.07
C ARG A 229 17.49 21.76 1.76
N PHE A 230 18.79 21.71 1.48
CA PHE A 230 19.71 22.73 1.94
C PHE A 230 19.42 24.08 1.28
N THR A 231 19.41 25.11 2.12
CA THR A 231 19.35 26.53 1.78
C THR A 231 20.59 27.22 2.33
N GLY A 232 20.73 28.52 2.10
CA GLY A 232 21.82 29.32 2.67
C GLY A 232 21.84 29.31 4.21
N PRO A 233 22.82 29.98 4.82
CA PRO A 233 22.98 30.01 6.26
C PRO A 233 21.77 30.63 6.95
N THR A 234 21.42 30.11 8.13
CA THR A 234 20.28 30.61 8.90
C THR A 234 20.72 31.65 9.92
N SER A 235 19.89 32.67 10.14
CA SER A 235 20.03 33.63 11.25
C SER A 235 19.52 33.07 12.59
N LYS A 236 18.88 31.89 12.58
CA LYS A 236 18.37 31.26 13.80
C LYS A 236 19.52 30.82 14.70
N LYS A 237 19.36 30.99 16.01
CA LYS A 237 20.32 30.48 17.00
C LYS A 237 20.30 28.95 17.01
N LEU A 238 21.41 28.33 16.63
CA LEU A 238 21.55 26.88 16.55
C LEU A 238 22.15 26.27 17.83
N LYS A 239 21.87 24.99 18.08
CA LYS A 239 22.55 24.23 19.12
C LYS A 239 24.04 24.09 18.77
N ARG A 240 24.89 24.33 19.76
CA ARG A 240 26.34 24.17 19.63
C ARG A 240 26.68 22.74 19.21
N THR A 241 27.67 22.61 18.34
CA THR A 241 28.19 21.31 17.90
C THR A 241 28.89 20.60 19.06
N LEU A 242 28.54 19.33 19.26
CA LEU A 242 28.95 18.49 20.37
C LEU A 242 30.07 17.54 19.95
N LYS A 243 30.84 17.04 20.92
CA LYS A 243 31.87 15.99 20.75
C LYS A 243 32.86 16.30 19.62
N LEU A 244 33.30 17.55 19.59
CA LEU A 244 34.29 18.04 18.64
C LEU A 244 35.71 17.62 19.09
N PRO A 245 36.60 17.27 18.15
CA PRO A 245 38.03 17.19 18.43
C PRO A 245 38.57 18.51 18.98
N LYS A 246 39.72 18.47 19.67
CA LYS A 246 40.40 19.68 20.13
C LYS A 246 40.71 20.55 18.91
N ALA A 247 40.26 21.81 18.95
CA ALA A 247 40.42 22.73 17.83
C ALA A 247 41.91 23.00 17.56
N GLN A 248 42.28 23.05 16.29
CA GLN A 248 43.61 23.51 15.86
C GLN A 248 43.71 25.04 16.03
N ALA A 249 44.94 25.55 16.14
CA ALA A 249 45.17 26.99 16.23
C ALA A 249 44.65 27.70 14.97
N GLY A 250 43.85 28.76 15.16
CA GLY A 250 43.24 29.51 14.05
C GLY A 250 42.06 28.80 13.36
N GLN A 251 41.59 27.66 13.88
CA GLN A 251 40.44 26.96 13.28
C GLN A 251 39.15 27.78 13.43
N THR A 252 38.46 28.04 12.30
CA THR A 252 37.14 28.67 12.28
C THR A 252 36.05 27.67 11.90
N ARG A 253 34.82 27.96 12.31
CA ARG A 253 33.64 27.15 11.98
C ARG A 253 32.46 28.03 11.66
N ASN A 254 31.96 27.92 10.44
CA ASN A 254 30.79 28.65 9.98
C ASN A 254 29.76 27.68 9.42
N VAL A 255 28.48 28.00 9.61
CA VAL A 255 27.41 27.25 8.92
C VAL A 255 27.35 27.73 7.50
N ASP A 256 27.55 26.82 6.56
CA ASP A 256 27.49 27.08 5.12
C ASP A 256 26.05 26.87 4.61
N ARG A 257 25.49 25.68 4.87
CA ARG A 257 24.14 25.32 4.43
C ARG A 257 23.26 24.85 5.58
N PHE A 258 21.96 25.10 5.48
CA PHE A 258 20.96 24.70 6.48
C PHE A 258 19.70 24.10 5.84
N ASP A 259 19.25 22.94 6.34
CA ASP A 259 17.96 22.35 6.00
C ASP A 259 16.89 22.84 6.99
N PRO A 260 15.88 23.61 6.53
CA PRO A 260 14.92 24.23 7.42
C PRO A 260 13.88 23.27 8.02
N VAL A 261 13.77 22.04 7.48
CA VAL A 261 12.73 21.07 7.86
C VAL A 261 13.20 20.18 9.01
N LEU A 262 14.35 19.53 8.84
CA LEU A 262 14.94 18.61 9.79
C LEU A 262 16.07 19.24 10.61
N GLY A 263 16.49 20.48 10.30
CA GLY A 263 17.50 21.22 11.05
C GLY A 263 18.91 20.69 10.88
N TYR A 264 19.18 19.94 9.80
CA TYR A 264 20.54 19.54 9.44
C TYR A 264 21.31 20.76 8.97
N ARG A 265 22.62 20.76 9.20
CA ARG A 265 23.51 21.83 8.74
C ARG A 265 24.82 21.29 8.25
N LEU A 266 25.40 21.98 7.28
CA LEU A 266 26.75 21.75 6.80
C LEU A 266 27.62 22.86 7.36
N GLU A 267 28.65 22.47 8.10
CA GLU A 267 29.61 23.40 8.70
C GLU A 267 30.89 23.37 7.88
N GLN A 268 31.33 24.54 7.42
CA GLN A 268 32.64 24.75 6.84
C GLN A 268 33.64 24.97 7.97
N ILE A 269 34.71 24.19 7.94
CA ILE A 269 35.83 24.24 8.88
C ILE A 269 37.05 24.69 8.10
N GLU A 270 37.63 25.81 8.51
CA GLU A 270 38.89 26.29 7.97
C GLU A 270 39.97 26.17 9.05
N HIS A 271 41.16 25.70 8.69
CA HIS A 271 42.29 25.61 9.61
C HIS A 271 43.61 25.82 8.87
N GLN A 272 44.64 26.25 9.61
CA GLN A 272 45.98 26.46 9.06
C GLN A 272 46.76 25.15 9.02
N THR A 273 47.38 24.85 7.87
CA THR A 273 48.35 23.77 7.70
C THR A 273 49.71 24.33 7.30
N LEU A 274 50.73 23.46 7.18
CA LEU A 274 52.06 23.86 6.71
C LEU A 274 52.06 24.37 5.25
N TRP A 275 50.96 24.14 4.52
CA TRP A 275 50.82 24.47 3.10
C TRP A 275 49.81 25.60 2.84
N GLY A 276 49.23 26.17 3.91
CA GLY A 276 48.23 27.26 3.84
C GLY A 276 46.92 26.93 4.54
N PRO A 277 45.89 27.79 4.40
CA PRO A 277 44.56 27.50 4.91
C PRO A 277 43.92 26.37 4.11
N GLU A 278 43.46 25.33 4.81
CA GLU A 278 42.66 24.24 4.24
C GLU A 278 41.21 24.34 4.71
N GLN A 279 40.29 23.95 3.84
CA GLN A 279 38.85 23.99 4.09
C GLN A 279 38.23 22.61 3.93
N HIS A 280 37.38 22.26 4.89
CA HIS A 280 36.66 21.00 4.93
C HIS A 280 35.21 21.23 5.35
N TRP A 281 34.33 20.30 4.98
CA TRP A 281 32.92 20.32 5.35
C TRP A 281 32.59 19.13 6.24
N GLN A 282 31.71 19.37 7.22
CA GLN A 282 31.11 18.32 8.03
C GLN A 282 29.59 18.47 8.10
N ALA A 283 28.90 17.34 8.23
CA ALA A 283 27.45 17.31 8.41
C ALA A 283 27.08 17.19 9.89
N VAL A 284 26.11 17.99 10.33
CA VAL A 284 25.68 18.04 11.73
C VAL A 284 24.15 17.97 11.83
N THR A 285 23.65 17.16 12.77
CA THR A 285 22.21 17.01 13.03
C THR A 285 21.62 18.23 13.75
N HIS A 286 20.28 18.31 13.82
CA HIS A 286 19.58 19.34 14.62
C HIS A 286 19.96 19.36 16.11
N ARG A 287 20.51 18.25 16.63
CA ARG A 287 20.96 18.15 18.03
C ARG A 287 22.36 18.71 18.24
N GLY A 288 23.07 19.06 17.17
CA GLY A 288 24.48 19.45 17.22
C GLY A 288 25.43 18.26 17.18
N GLU A 289 24.97 17.06 16.79
CA GLU A 289 25.82 15.88 16.72
C GLU A 289 26.46 15.77 15.33
N VAL A 290 27.77 15.62 15.28
CA VAL A 290 28.51 15.39 14.03
C VAL A 290 28.20 13.99 13.50
N ILE A 291 27.78 13.93 12.23
CA ILE A 291 27.50 12.69 11.52
C ILE A 291 28.83 12.09 11.07
N ARG A 292 29.01 10.80 11.32
CA ARG A 292 30.21 10.05 10.94
C ARG A 292 29.83 8.94 9.97
N TYR A 293 30.68 8.70 8.99
CA TYR A 293 30.63 7.53 8.14
C TYR A 293 31.12 6.29 8.90
N ASN A 294 30.95 5.10 8.33
CA ASN A 294 31.15 3.82 9.03
C ASN A 294 32.57 3.62 9.59
N ASP A 295 33.58 4.27 9.01
CA ASP A 295 34.98 4.27 9.42
C ASP A 295 35.35 5.42 10.39
N GLY A 296 34.37 6.25 10.77
CA GLY A 296 34.56 7.44 11.60
C GLY A 296 34.86 8.72 10.81
N GLN A 297 34.95 8.66 9.48
CA GLN A 297 35.15 9.85 8.63
C GLN A 297 34.00 10.84 8.81
N HIS A 298 34.31 12.12 8.97
CA HIS A 298 33.31 13.19 9.13
C HIS A 298 33.70 14.50 8.46
N LEU A 299 34.94 14.61 7.98
CA LEU A 299 35.45 15.76 7.23
C LEU A 299 35.53 15.37 5.75
N PHE A 300 34.98 16.24 4.91
CA PHE A 300 34.95 16.07 3.46
C PHE A 300 35.61 17.27 2.79
N PRO A 301 36.34 17.08 1.69
CA PRO A 301 36.98 18.17 0.96
C PRO A 301 35.98 19.02 0.17
N THR A 302 34.73 18.59 0.03
CA THR A 302 33.68 19.32 -0.68
C THR A 302 32.37 19.32 0.12
N VAL A 303 31.55 20.35 -0.11
CA VAL A 303 30.22 20.46 0.50
C VAL A 303 29.28 19.36 0.01
N GLU A 304 29.42 18.92 -1.24
CA GLU A 304 28.64 17.83 -1.83
C GLU A 304 28.86 16.50 -1.10
N GLY A 305 30.10 16.23 -0.66
CA GLY A 305 30.41 15.03 0.14
C GLY A 305 29.71 15.03 1.50
N ALA A 306 29.74 16.18 2.19
CA ALA A 306 29.03 16.34 3.46
C ALA A 306 27.50 16.31 3.28
N GLU A 307 26.99 16.89 2.19
CA GLU A 307 25.57 16.84 1.83
C GLU A 307 25.11 15.40 1.57
N ALA A 308 25.88 14.60 0.82
CA ALA A 308 25.58 13.20 0.56
C ALA A 308 25.57 12.36 1.86
N LEU A 309 26.50 12.62 2.79
CA LEU A 309 26.51 12.00 4.11
C LEU A 309 25.26 12.38 4.91
N ALA A 310 24.92 13.67 4.95
CA ALA A 310 23.73 14.18 5.63
C ALA A 310 22.45 13.54 5.07
N ALA A 311 22.34 13.46 3.74
CA ALA A 311 21.21 12.86 3.04
C ALA A 311 21.09 11.36 3.33
N THR A 312 22.22 10.63 3.38
CA THR A 312 22.25 9.20 3.72
C THR A 312 21.79 8.97 5.16
N HIS A 313 22.30 9.77 6.11
CA HIS A 313 21.85 9.72 7.50
C HIS A 313 20.35 10.08 7.62
N ALA A 314 19.90 11.13 6.95
CA ALA A 314 18.50 11.51 6.93
C ALA A 314 17.61 10.42 6.31
N LYS A 315 18.08 9.72 5.27
CA LYS A 315 17.37 8.58 4.67
C LYS A 315 17.15 7.44 5.67
N MET A 316 18.16 7.14 6.48
CA MET A 316 18.10 6.04 7.46
C MET A 316 17.19 6.38 8.65
N HIS A 317 17.22 7.62 9.13
CA HIS A 317 16.50 8.01 10.35
C HIS A 317 15.14 8.70 10.09
N PHE A 318 15.00 9.38 8.95
CA PHE A 318 13.85 10.20 8.56
C PHE A 318 13.49 10.00 7.07
N PRO A 319 13.29 8.74 6.61
CA PRO A 319 13.06 8.45 5.20
C PRO A 319 11.91 9.31 4.67
N LYS A 320 12.17 10.04 3.59
CA LYS A 320 11.15 10.76 2.83
C LYS A 320 10.64 9.87 1.71
N ARG A 321 9.34 9.58 1.72
CA ARG A 321 8.68 8.73 0.73
C ARG A 321 7.71 9.52 -0.12
N LEU A 322 7.71 9.21 -1.42
CA LEU A 322 6.92 9.87 -2.44
C LEU A 322 6.01 8.86 -3.11
N ALA A 323 4.73 9.23 -3.28
CA ALA A 323 3.76 8.44 -4.03
C ALA A 323 3.62 8.98 -5.46
N LEU A 324 4.72 8.99 -6.22
CA LEU A 324 4.72 9.42 -7.63
C LEU A 324 4.33 8.29 -8.60
N GLY A 325 4.13 7.07 -8.08
CA GLY A 325 3.83 5.88 -8.87
C GLY A 325 5.01 5.38 -9.72
N ARG A 326 4.80 4.26 -10.41
CA ARG A 326 5.79 3.62 -11.30
C ARG A 326 5.51 3.86 -12.78
N TRP A 327 4.26 4.17 -13.11
CA TRP A 327 3.67 4.12 -14.44
C TRP A 327 3.05 5.45 -14.88
N LYS A 328 3.45 6.57 -14.27
CA LYS A 328 2.94 7.91 -14.57
C LYS A 328 3.00 8.30 -16.05
N GLN A 329 3.95 7.75 -16.81
CA GLN A 329 4.08 7.95 -18.26
C GLN A 329 2.90 7.41 -19.09
N TYR A 330 2.07 6.54 -18.51
CA TYR A 330 0.86 6.02 -19.15
C TYR A 330 -0.41 6.77 -18.75
N ALA A 331 -0.34 7.65 -17.75
CA ALA A 331 -1.45 8.52 -17.40
C ALA A 331 -1.55 9.67 -18.39
N TRP A 332 -2.75 10.22 -18.56
CA TRP A 332 -2.86 11.53 -19.21
C TRP A 332 -2.17 12.59 -18.35
N THR A 333 -1.69 13.66 -18.97
CA THR A 333 -0.98 14.74 -18.26
C THR A 333 -1.97 15.83 -17.82
N GLY A 334 -1.52 16.82 -17.03
CA GLY A 334 -2.37 17.93 -16.59
C GLY A 334 -3.28 17.64 -15.39
N GLY A 335 -3.20 16.45 -14.78
CA GLY A 335 -3.91 16.14 -13.53
C GLY A 335 -3.12 16.50 -12.28
N GLU A 336 -3.84 16.75 -11.19
CA GLU A 336 -3.30 16.98 -9.86
C GLU A 336 -3.14 15.66 -9.10
N ALA A 337 -2.11 15.56 -8.25
CA ALA A 337 -1.99 14.50 -7.25
C ALA A 337 -2.13 13.09 -7.85
N TYR A 338 -1.37 12.81 -8.92
CA TYR A 338 -1.30 11.48 -9.51
C TYR A 338 -0.89 10.43 -8.46
N ARG A 339 -1.62 9.33 -8.38
CA ARG A 339 -1.37 8.22 -7.46
C ARG A 339 -1.58 6.88 -8.13
N GLU A 340 -0.89 5.88 -7.58
CA GLU A 340 -1.10 4.47 -7.87
C GLU A 340 -1.38 3.76 -6.55
N TRP A 341 -2.50 3.05 -6.49
CA TRP A 341 -2.96 2.33 -5.31
C TRP A 341 -2.95 0.84 -5.55
N LEU A 342 -2.42 0.09 -4.58
CA LEU A 342 -2.49 -1.36 -4.53
C LEU A 342 -3.50 -1.77 -3.47
N ILE A 343 -4.57 -2.43 -3.89
CA ILE A 343 -5.54 -3.08 -3.01
C ILE A 343 -5.03 -4.49 -2.77
N THR A 344 -4.69 -4.81 -1.53
CA THR A 344 -3.95 -6.00 -1.13
C THR A 344 -4.66 -6.79 -0.05
N LEU A 345 -4.32 -8.08 0.08
CA LEU A 345 -4.84 -8.99 1.09
C LEU A 345 -3.70 -9.55 1.95
N PRO A 346 -3.17 -8.77 2.92
CA PRO A 346 -1.97 -9.13 3.67
C PRO A 346 -2.14 -10.32 4.62
N HIS A 347 -3.38 -10.65 4.97
CA HIS A 347 -3.72 -11.81 5.82
C HIS A 347 -4.10 -13.06 5.03
N TYR A 348 -4.22 -12.98 3.69
CA TYR A 348 -4.64 -14.13 2.90
C TYR A 348 -3.55 -15.21 2.91
N PRO A 349 -3.88 -16.48 3.20
CA PRO A 349 -2.87 -17.52 3.36
C PRO A 349 -2.12 -17.90 2.08
N GLY A 350 -2.83 -17.94 0.95
CA GLY A 350 -2.21 -18.19 -0.35
C GLY A 350 -1.30 -17.03 -0.75
N THR A 351 -0.28 -17.32 -1.57
CA THR A 351 0.63 -16.30 -2.08
C THR A 351 0.46 -16.14 -3.58
N PHE A 352 0.25 -14.91 -4.01
CA PHE A 352 0.33 -14.51 -5.42
C PHE A 352 1.27 -13.31 -5.55
N PHE A 353 2.13 -13.34 -6.56
CA PHE A 353 2.97 -12.20 -6.95
C PHE A 353 2.61 -11.74 -8.36
N SER A 354 2.39 -10.43 -8.49
CA SER A 354 2.28 -9.78 -9.79
C SER A 354 3.67 -9.67 -10.44
N SER A 355 3.75 -9.72 -11.77
CA SER A 355 4.99 -9.42 -12.50
C SER A 355 5.44 -7.96 -12.35
N HIS A 356 4.54 -7.08 -11.89
CA HIS A 356 4.77 -5.64 -11.78
C HIS A 356 5.18 -5.18 -10.38
N PHE A 357 4.95 -6.00 -9.35
CA PHE A 357 5.12 -5.59 -7.96
C PHE A 357 5.62 -6.74 -7.07
N VAL A 358 6.44 -6.41 -6.08
CA VAL A 358 7.00 -7.38 -5.13
C VAL A 358 6.11 -7.66 -3.91
N VAL A 359 4.93 -7.04 -3.84
CA VAL A 359 3.95 -7.20 -2.75
C VAL A 359 3.10 -8.42 -3.02
N ARG A 360 2.85 -9.23 -2.01
CA ARG A 360 1.94 -10.37 -2.11
C ARG A 360 0.48 -9.95 -2.25
N ASN A 361 -0.28 -10.79 -2.94
CA ASN A 361 -1.74 -10.81 -2.89
C ASN A 361 -2.38 -9.46 -3.25
N ILE A 362 -1.85 -8.80 -4.26
CA ILE A 362 -2.47 -7.63 -4.88
C ILE A 362 -3.75 -8.10 -5.57
N LEU A 363 -4.89 -7.72 -4.99
CA LEU A 363 -6.20 -7.99 -5.55
C LEU A 363 -6.47 -7.09 -6.76
N ALA A 364 -6.12 -5.80 -6.67
CA ALA A 364 -6.25 -4.85 -7.76
C ALA A 364 -5.23 -3.70 -7.64
N HIS A 365 -4.84 -3.16 -8.79
CA HIS A 365 -4.04 -1.95 -8.95
C HIS A 365 -4.89 -0.89 -9.63
N VAL A 366 -4.87 0.32 -9.10
CA VAL A 366 -5.60 1.48 -9.63
C VAL A 366 -4.63 2.63 -9.84
N ARG A 367 -4.69 3.27 -11.02
CA ARG A 367 -3.99 4.53 -11.31
C ARG A 367 -5.02 5.66 -11.40
N CYS A 368 -4.77 6.78 -10.73
CA CYS A 368 -5.71 7.89 -10.72
C CYS A 368 -5.02 9.24 -10.55
N ASP A 369 -5.68 10.30 -10.98
CA ASP A 369 -5.38 11.70 -10.65
C ASP A 369 -6.68 12.48 -10.41
N ILE A 370 -6.54 13.71 -9.91
CA ILE A 370 -7.65 14.65 -9.79
C ILE A 370 -7.63 15.56 -11.01
N ARG A 371 -8.78 15.72 -11.66
CA ARG A 371 -8.96 16.56 -12.84
C ARG A 371 -10.07 17.56 -12.67
N GLU A 372 -9.93 18.62 -13.44
CA GLU A 372 -11.00 19.56 -13.72
C GLU A 372 -11.93 18.94 -14.78
N GLY A 373 -13.19 18.74 -14.40
CA GLY A 373 -14.26 18.37 -15.32
C GLY A 373 -14.98 19.59 -15.89
N ALA A 374 -16.03 19.35 -16.67
CA ALA A 374 -16.97 20.41 -17.05
C ALA A 374 -17.50 21.17 -15.81
N ASP A 375 -17.75 22.47 -15.94
CA ASP A 375 -18.26 23.34 -14.88
C ASP A 375 -17.37 23.42 -13.61
N GLY A 376 -16.07 23.16 -13.73
CA GLY A 376 -15.10 23.27 -12.63
C GLY A 376 -15.17 22.13 -11.60
N LEU A 377 -15.80 21.01 -11.95
CA LEU A 377 -15.93 19.85 -11.07
C LEU A 377 -14.56 19.23 -10.76
N ARG A 378 -14.35 18.84 -9.50
CA ARG A 378 -13.17 18.06 -9.12
C ARG A 378 -13.47 16.58 -9.29
N VAL A 379 -12.95 16.00 -10.36
CA VAL A 379 -13.19 14.61 -10.77
C VAL A 379 -12.00 13.75 -10.40
N LEU A 380 -12.23 12.65 -9.66
CA LEU A 380 -11.24 11.59 -9.51
C LEU A 380 -11.24 10.75 -10.79
N LEU A 381 -10.26 10.94 -11.67
CA LEU A 381 -10.16 10.16 -12.89
C LEU A 381 -9.32 8.90 -12.63
N LEU A 382 -9.93 7.74 -12.84
CA LEU A 382 -9.26 6.44 -12.86
C LEU A 382 -8.69 6.21 -14.27
N HIS A 383 -7.37 6.36 -14.38
CA HIS A 383 -6.61 6.07 -15.60
C HIS A 383 -6.53 4.58 -15.89
N GLU A 384 -6.54 3.74 -14.86
CA GLU A 384 -6.53 2.28 -15.00
C GLU A 384 -7.07 1.60 -13.74
N VAL A 385 -7.79 0.51 -13.93
CA VAL A 385 -8.25 -0.44 -12.92
C VAL A 385 -7.92 -1.85 -13.42
N GLN A 386 -6.99 -2.54 -12.77
CA GLN A 386 -6.43 -3.82 -13.23
C GLN A 386 -6.27 -4.84 -12.09
N SER A 387 -6.42 -6.13 -12.40
CA SER A 387 -6.12 -7.23 -11.48
C SER A 387 -5.34 -8.34 -12.20
N ASP A 388 -4.03 -8.39 -12.00
CA ASP A 388 -3.17 -9.44 -12.55
C ASP A 388 -3.58 -10.81 -12.03
N TRP A 389 -3.92 -10.90 -10.73
CA TRP A 389 -4.32 -12.15 -10.10
C TRP A 389 -5.59 -12.71 -10.75
N ALA A 390 -6.59 -11.86 -10.99
CA ALA A 390 -7.82 -12.28 -11.66
C ALA A 390 -7.59 -12.63 -13.14
N GLN A 391 -6.71 -11.92 -13.83
CA GLN A 391 -6.37 -12.22 -15.23
C GLN A 391 -5.69 -13.58 -15.35
N VAL A 392 -4.67 -13.85 -14.52
CA VAL A 392 -3.96 -15.15 -14.48
C VAL A 392 -4.92 -16.28 -14.14
N ALA A 393 -5.75 -16.11 -13.09
CA ALA A 393 -6.72 -17.12 -12.69
C ALA A 393 -7.76 -17.40 -13.79
N ARG A 394 -8.32 -16.36 -14.43
CA ARG A 394 -9.28 -16.55 -15.54
C ARG A 394 -8.67 -17.29 -16.72
N ARG A 395 -7.39 -17.01 -17.03
CA ARG A 395 -6.67 -17.72 -18.09
C ARG A 395 -6.52 -19.20 -17.77
N ALA A 396 -6.02 -19.52 -16.57
CA ALA A 396 -5.85 -20.90 -16.12
C ALA A 396 -7.19 -21.67 -16.07
N ILE A 397 -8.27 -21.04 -15.59
CA ILE A 397 -9.62 -21.64 -15.62
C ILE A 397 -10.07 -21.91 -17.06
N SER A 398 -9.86 -20.96 -17.98
CA SER A 398 -10.26 -21.13 -19.38
C SER A 398 -9.51 -22.24 -20.11
N GLN A 399 -8.29 -22.55 -19.65
CA GLN A 399 -7.44 -23.63 -20.17
C GLN A 399 -7.75 -24.98 -19.51
N GLY A 400 -8.53 -25.00 -18.43
CA GLY A 400 -8.84 -26.21 -17.67
C GLY A 400 -7.76 -26.60 -16.64
N ASP A 401 -6.77 -25.73 -16.40
CA ASP A 401 -5.63 -26.01 -15.53
C ASP A 401 -6.03 -25.98 -14.04
N ILE A 402 -7.00 -25.14 -13.67
CA ILE A 402 -7.51 -25.01 -12.31
C ILE A 402 -9.03 -24.87 -12.29
N ALA A 403 -9.65 -25.36 -11.22
CA ALA A 403 -11.07 -25.13 -10.96
C ALA A 403 -11.33 -23.67 -10.52
N ALA A 404 -12.55 -23.17 -10.78
CA ALA A 404 -12.92 -21.78 -10.49
C ALA A 404 -12.93 -21.43 -8.99
N ASP A 405 -12.99 -22.43 -8.12
CA ASP A 405 -12.97 -22.34 -6.66
C ASP A 405 -11.63 -22.76 -6.03
N ALA A 406 -10.62 -23.07 -6.87
CA ALA A 406 -9.30 -23.48 -6.41
C ALA A 406 -8.64 -22.41 -5.50
N PRO A 407 -7.82 -22.82 -4.50
CA PRO A 407 -7.12 -21.88 -3.62
C PRO A 407 -6.21 -20.87 -4.34
N ALA A 408 -5.71 -21.23 -5.53
CA ALA A 408 -4.91 -20.36 -6.39
C ALA A 408 -5.70 -19.17 -6.97
N CYS A 409 -7.03 -19.27 -7.03
CA CYS A 409 -7.89 -18.18 -7.48
C CYS A 409 -7.97 -17.09 -6.40
N PRO A 410 -7.93 -15.80 -6.80
CA PRO A 410 -8.14 -14.71 -5.85
C PRO A 410 -9.55 -14.82 -5.24
N PRO A 411 -9.72 -14.46 -3.95
CA PRO A 411 -11.04 -14.12 -3.46
C PRO A 411 -11.58 -12.94 -4.27
N PHE A 412 -12.90 -12.82 -4.38
CA PHE A 412 -13.55 -11.79 -5.20
C PHE A 412 -13.22 -11.90 -6.71
N LEU A 413 -12.87 -13.07 -7.25
CA LEU A 413 -12.50 -13.23 -8.68
C LEU A 413 -13.51 -12.61 -9.67
N LYS A 414 -14.80 -12.65 -9.33
CA LYS A 414 -15.87 -11.99 -10.10
C LYS A 414 -16.16 -10.56 -9.64
N GLU A 415 -15.99 -10.28 -8.35
CA GLU A 415 -16.38 -9.02 -7.69
C GLU A 415 -15.27 -7.97 -7.59
N TRP A 416 -14.01 -8.31 -7.92
CA TRP A 416 -12.88 -7.40 -7.78
C TRP A 416 -13.07 -6.06 -8.51
N PRO A 417 -13.72 -5.94 -9.70
CA PRO A 417 -13.92 -4.65 -10.34
C PRO A 417 -14.86 -3.76 -9.51
N ALA A 418 -15.94 -4.35 -9.01
CA ALA A 418 -16.91 -3.68 -8.17
C ALA A 418 -16.29 -3.26 -6.83
N LEU A 419 -15.51 -4.14 -6.20
CA LEU A 419 -14.82 -3.85 -4.95
C LEU A 419 -13.79 -2.72 -5.11
N ALA A 420 -13.00 -2.74 -6.18
CA ALA A 420 -12.07 -1.65 -6.49
C ALA A 420 -12.83 -0.33 -6.68
N LEU A 421 -13.92 -0.33 -7.45
CA LEU A 421 -14.72 0.86 -7.68
C LEU A 421 -15.38 1.38 -6.39
N LYS A 422 -15.93 0.51 -5.54
CA LYS A 422 -16.47 0.86 -4.21
C LYS A 422 -15.42 1.56 -3.35
N LEU A 423 -14.19 1.06 -3.32
CA LEU A 423 -13.09 1.67 -2.58
C LEU A 423 -12.73 3.06 -3.14
N MET A 424 -12.66 3.22 -4.47
CA MET A 424 -12.39 4.52 -5.09
C MET A 424 -13.52 5.53 -4.87
N LEU A 425 -14.77 5.07 -4.89
CA LEU A 425 -15.94 5.89 -4.58
C LEU A 425 -15.92 6.38 -3.13
N LEU A 426 -15.60 5.51 -2.17
CA LEU A 426 -15.44 5.89 -0.76
C LEU A 426 -14.28 6.87 -0.58
N HIS A 427 -13.16 6.65 -1.28
CA HIS A 427 -12.02 7.57 -1.25
C HIS A 427 -12.42 8.97 -1.77
N ALA A 428 -13.06 9.04 -2.93
CA ALA A 428 -13.55 10.29 -3.50
C ALA A 428 -14.57 11.01 -2.61
N ALA A 429 -15.48 10.27 -1.98
CA ALA A 429 -16.44 10.84 -1.04
C ALA A 429 -15.76 11.42 0.19
N ASN A 430 -14.73 10.76 0.73
CA ASN A 430 -13.94 11.24 1.86
C ASN A 430 -13.11 12.48 1.51
N GLU A 431 -12.53 12.53 0.31
CA GLU A 431 -11.79 13.68 -0.25
C GLU A 431 -12.71 14.82 -0.72
N ARG A 432 -14.03 14.65 -0.60
CA ARG A 432 -15.06 15.63 -1.01
C ARG A 432 -15.00 16.00 -2.50
N LEU A 433 -14.64 15.03 -3.34
CA LEU A 433 -14.63 15.19 -4.79
C LEU A 433 -16.06 15.14 -5.35
N ASP A 434 -16.26 15.74 -6.52
CA ASP A 434 -17.57 15.92 -7.13
C ASP A 434 -17.98 14.76 -8.03
N ALA A 435 -17.01 13.96 -8.49
CA ALA A 435 -17.27 12.76 -9.27
C ALA A 435 -16.11 11.76 -9.20
N VAL A 436 -16.42 10.51 -9.55
CA VAL A 436 -15.43 9.50 -9.95
C VAL A 436 -15.67 9.17 -11.41
N ALA A 437 -14.64 9.23 -12.23
CA ALA A 437 -14.70 8.89 -13.65
C ALA A 437 -13.62 7.87 -14.02
N TRP A 438 -13.77 7.18 -15.14
CA TRP A 438 -12.74 6.30 -15.69
C TRP A 438 -12.73 6.37 -17.21
N THR A 439 -11.53 6.18 -17.77
CA THR A 439 -11.33 6.16 -19.22
C THR A 439 -12.15 5.06 -19.90
N GLN A 440 -12.67 5.33 -21.08
CA GLN A 440 -13.32 4.32 -21.94
C GLN A 440 -12.34 3.26 -22.46
N GLY A 441 -12.87 2.12 -22.91
CA GLY A 441 -12.10 1.02 -23.48
C GLY A 441 -11.30 1.42 -24.71
N ALA A 442 -11.80 2.33 -25.54
CA ALA A 442 -11.07 2.88 -26.69
C ALA A 442 -9.80 3.62 -26.28
N HIS A 443 -9.85 4.43 -25.21
CA HIS A 443 -8.68 5.13 -24.66
C HIS A 443 -7.63 4.13 -24.14
N GLN A 444 -8.09 3.06 -23.48
CA GLN A 444 -7.21 1.99 -23.00
C GLN A 444 -6.58 1.20 -24.14
N ALA A 445 -7.36 0.84 -25.16
CA ALA A 445 -6.86 0.14 -26.33
C ALA A 445 -5.80 0.98 -27.06
N ALA A 446 -6.02 2.29 -27.22
CA ALA A 446 -5.04 3.20 -27.81
C ALA A 446 -3.72 3.20 -27.01
N ARG A 447 -3.79 3.26 -25.68
CA ARG A 447 -2.62 3.20 -24.78
C ARG A 447 -1.80 1.93 -24.99
N TYR A 448 -2.44 0.79 -25.22
CA TYR A 448 -1.79 -0.51 -25.43
C TYR A 448 -1.67 -0.91 -26.91
N LYS A 449 -1.74 0.05 -27.85
CA LYS A 449 -1.62 -0.19 -29.30
C LYS A 449 -2.55 -1.29 -29.81
N GLY A 450 -3.77 -1.35 -29.29
CA GLY A 450 -4.82 -2.31 -29.62
C GLY A 450 -4.74 -3.64 -28.88
N LEU A 451 -3.69 -3.91 -28.10
CA LEU A 451 -3.56 -5.17 -27.36
C LEU A 451 -4.67 -5.30 -26.31
N GLY A 452 -5.37 -6.43 -26.32
CA GLY A 452 -6.44 -6.72 -25.37
C GLY A 452 -7.71 -5.87 -25.53
N ALA A 453 -7.89 -5.17 -26.66
CA ALA A 453 -8.98 -4.22 -26.88
C ALA A 453 -10.38 -4.76 -26.51
N ILE A 454 -10.69 -6.02 -26.86
CA ILE A 454 -11.98 -6.65 -26.53
C ILE A 454 -12.17 -6.77 -25.00
N GLY A 455 -11.13 -7.21 -24.29
CA GLY A 455 -11.17 -7.35 -22.83
C GLY A 455 -11.24 -5.99 -22.13
N LEU A 456 -10.53 -4.99 -22.66
CA LEU A 456 -10.54 -3.62 -22.18
C LEU A 456 -11.92 -2.97 -22.39
N ALA A 457 -12.51 -3.08 -23.58
CA ALA A 457 -13.88 -2.60 -23.83
C ALA A 457 -14.89 -3.27 -22.89
N LYS A 458 -14.81 -4.60 -22.74
CA LYS A 458 -15.69 -5.33 -21.80
C LYS A 458 -15.55 -4.85 -20.35
N LEU A 459 -14.34 -4.55 -19.89
CA LEU A 459 -14.13 -4.06 -18.53
C LEU A 459 -14.61 -2.62 -18.37
N TYR A 460 -14.11 -1.71 -19.20
CA TYR A 460 -14.28 -0.26 -19.03
C TYR A 460 -15.62 0.27 -19.54
N ASP A 461 -16.18 -0.31 -20.60
CA ASP A 461 -17.40 0.17 -21.25
C ASP A 461 -18.63 -0.69 -20.93
N SER A 462 -18.47 -1.81 -20.22
CA SER A 462 -19.61 -2.68 -19.86
C SER A 462 -19.60 -3.06 -18.39
N THR A 463 -18.51 -3.65 -17.88
CA THR A 463 -18.46 -4.16 -16.51
C THR A 463 -18.49 -3.03 -15.50
N LEU A 464 -17.55 -2.07 -15.56
CA LEU A 464 -17.50 -0.96 -14.61
C LEU A 464 -18.79 -0.11 -14.63
N PRO A 465 -19.36 0.31 -15.79
CA PRO A 465 -20.62 1.05 -15.81
C PRO A 465 -21.80 0.28 -15.23
N SER A 466 -21.91 -1.02 -15.51
CA SER A 466 -22.98 -1.86 -14.96
C SER A 466 -22.87 -1.99 -13.44
N GLU A 467 -21.66 -2.21 -12.93
CA GLU A 467 -21.40 -2.30 -11.50
C GLU A 467 -21.66 -0.95 -10.81
N ALA A 468 -21.20 0.16 -11.40
CA ALA A 468 -21.44 1.51 -10.93
C ALA A 468 -22.94 1.81 -10.82
N ASN A 469 -23.70 1.56 -11.89
CA ASN A 469 -25.16 1.73 -11.89
C ASN A 469 -25.83 0.91 -10.79
N ARG A 470 -25.43 -0.36 -10.62
CA ARG A 470 -26.01 -1.24 -9.60
C ARG A 470 -25.79 -0.70 -8.19
N MET A 471 -24.57 -0.27 -7.86
CA MET A 471 -24.24 0.21 -6.52
C MET A 471 -24.77 1.63 -6.24
N MET A 472 -24.79 2.49 -7.26
CA MET A 472 -25.20 3.89 -7.11
C MET A 472 -26.71 4.09 -7.08
N LYS A 473 -27.50 3.18 -7.68
CA LYS A 473 -28.96 3.24 -7.67
C LYS A 473 -29.54 3.34 -6.25
N ALA A 474 -28.99 2.59 -5.29
CA ALA A 474 -29.43 2.63 -3.90
C ALA A 474 -29.03 3.95 -3.19
N MET A 475 -28.02 4.65 -3.70
CA MET A 475 -27.50 5.89 -3.14
C MET A 475 -28.10 7.14 -3.79
N GLY A 476 -28.90 6.98 -4.86
CA GLY A 476 -29.49 8.07 -5.64
C GLY A 476 -28.57 8.64 -6.73
N GLY A 477 -27.59 7.85 -7.19
CA GLY A 477 -26.72 8.20 -8.31
C GLY A 477 -26.84 7.22 -9.48
N GLU A 478 -26.30 7.61 -10.62
CA GLU A 478 -26.23 6.78 -11.83
C GLU A 478 -24.87 6.95 -12.52
N CYS A 479 -24.54 5.98 -13.36
CA CYS A 479 -23.40 6.07 -14.26
C CYS A 479 -23.82 6.86 -15.49
N GLU A 480 -23.06 7.89 -15.81
CA GLU A 480 -23.28 8.82 -16.91
C GLU A 480 -21.97 9.06 -17.68
N THR A 481 -22.06 9.78 -18.80
CA THR A 481 -20.89 10.30 -19.49
C THR A 481 -20.48 11.63 -18.86
N LEU A 482 -19.22 11.74 -18.46
CA LEU A 482 -18.62 12.95 -17.94
C LEU A 482 -17.53 13.46 -18.89
N GLY A 483 -17.22 14.75 -18.81
CA GLY A 483 -16.11 15.36 -19.53
C GLY A 483 -14.95 15.69 -18.58
N VAL A 484 -13.72 15.40 -18.99
CA VAL A 484 -12.49 15.81 -18.29
C VAL A 484 -11.54 16.52 -19.24
N PHE A 485 -10.92 17.61 -18.79
CA PHE A 485 -9.94 18.33 -19.60
C PHE A 485 -8.59 17.59 -19.65
N VAL A 486 -8.01 17.54 -20.85
CA VAL A 486 -6.72 16.90 -21.11
C VAL A 486 -5.87 17.76 -22.05
N PRO A 487 -4.61 18.08 -21.68
CA PRO A 487 -3.64 18.70 -22.57
C PRO A 487 -3.36 17.87 -23.82
N THR A 488 -3.33 18.51 -25.00
CA THR A 488 -3.13 17.81 -26.29
C THR A 488 -1.82 18.15 -26.97
N ASN A 489 -1.38 19.41 -26.91
CA ASN A 489 -0.15 19.92 -27.55
C ASN A 489 0.91 20.42 -26.55
N PHE A 490 0.75 20.08 -25.28
CA PHE A 490 1.73 20.29 -24.22
C PHE A 490 1.52 19.22 -23.14
N SER A 491 2.41 19.15 -22.15
CA SER A 491 2.18 18.29 -20.99
C SER A 491 2.62 18.92 -19.69
N ILE A 492 1.85 18.67 -18.63
CA ILE A 492 2.22 19.01 -17.26
C ILE A 492 2.38 17.71 -16.47
N ARG A 493 3.56 17.47 -15.91
CA ARG A 493 3.93 16.20 -15.25
C ARG A 493 4.30 16.43 -13.80
N GLN A 494 3.73 15.63 -12.90
CA GLN A 494 4.12 15.64 -11.50
C GLN A 494 5.51 14.98 -11.29
N THR A 495 6.39 15.67 -10.57
CA THR A 495 7.73 15.21 -10.17
C THR A 495 8.00 15.47 -8.70
N GLU A 496 9.16 15.05 -8.21
CA GLU A 496 9.58 15.32 -6.83
C GLU A 496 9.75 16.82 -6.53
N ASN A 497 9.97 17.63 -7.56
CA ASN A 497 10.16 19.07 -7.45
C ASN A 497 8.87 19.88 -7.65
N GLY A 498 7.73 19.21 -7.87
CA GLY A 498 6.44 19.84 -8.13
C GLY A 498 5.85 19.39 -9.47
N TYR A 499 5.62 20.33 -10.37
CA TYR A 499 5.02 20.13 -11.69
C TYR A 499 5.92 20.71 -12.77
N GLU A 500 6.24 19.89 -13.77
CA GLU A 500 7.08 20.25 -14.90
C GLU A 500 6.23 20.41 -16.15
N VAL A 501 6.38 21.55 -16.84
CA VAL A 501 5.64 21.89 -18.06
C VAL A 501 6.53 21.65 -19.27
N TYR A 502 6.01 20.95 -20.26
CA TYR A 502 6.73 20.59 -21.49
C TYR A 502 5.96 20.99 -22.74
N THR A 503 6.69 21.36 -23.79
CA THR A 503 6.14 21.55 -25.15
C THR A 503 5.73 20.20 -25.78
N ALA A 504 5.03 20.26 -26.93
CA ALA A 504 4.78 19.06 -27.76
C ALA A 504 6.07 18.34 -28.20
N ALA A 505 7.17 19.08 -28.36
CA ALA A 505 8.50 18.53 -28.67
C ALA A 505 9.22 17.95 -27.43
N ASN A 506 8.55 17.91 -26.27
CA ASN A 506 9.06 17.41 -24.99
C ASN A 506 10.25 18.24 -24.44
N GLU A 507 10.27 19.55 -24.73
CA GLU A 507 11.22 20.50 -24.15
C GLU A 507 10.66 21.07 -22.85
N LEU A 508 11.48 21.13 -21.79
CA LEU A 508 11.06 21.64 -20.47
C LEU A 508 10.97 23.17 -20.50
N LEU A 509 9.79 23.71 -20.20
CA LEU A 509 9.52 25.14 -20.12
C LEU A 509 9.71 25.69 -18.70
N ALA A 510 9.17 24.97 -17.70
CA ALA A 510 9.17 25.43 -16.32
C ALA A 510 9.03 24.27 -15.33
N THR A 511 9.47 24.50 -14.09
CA THR A 511 9.21 23.65 -12.93
C THR A 511 8.59 24.50 -11.83
N MET A 512 7.37 24.17 -11.42
CA MET A 512 6.58 24.94 -10.47
C MET A 512 6.12 24.08 -9.29
N PRO A 513 5.92 24.65 -8.09
CA PRO A 513 5.55 23.85 -6.92
C PRO A 513 4.11 23.32 -6.98
N THR A 514 3.19 24.02 -7.66
CA THR A 514 1.78 23.65 -7.78
C THR A 514 1.35 23.50 -9.23
N LEU A 515 0.25 22.76 -9.45
CA LEU A 515 -0.33 22.61 -10.79
C LEU A 515 -0.85 23.96 -11.31
N GLU A 516 -1.42 24.78 -10.44
CA GLU A 516 -1.96 26.10 -10.80
C GLU A 516 -0.85 27.05 -11.28
N ASP A 517 0.29 27.07 -10.57
CA ASP A 517 1.45 27.84 -11.02
C ASP A 517 1.99 27.30 -12.35
N ALA A 518 2.00 25.98 -12.54
CA ALA A 518 2.45 25.35 -13.78
C ALA A 518 1.57 25.74 -14.98
N LYS A 519 0.24 25.87 -14.78
CA LYS A 519 -0.70 26.31 -15.83
C LYS A 519 -0.35 27.70 -16.40
N GLN A 520 0.35 28.56 -15.65
CA GLN A 520 0.77 29.89 -16.12
C GLN A 520 1.94 29.86 -17.13
N PHE A 521 2.64 28.73 -17.25
CA PHE A 521 3.80 28.56 -18.14
C PHE A 521 3.48 27.69 -19.36
N VAL A 522 2.19 27.46 -19.60
CA VAL A 522 1.67 26.74 -20.76
C VAL A 522 1.97 27.55 -22.03
N PRO A 523 2.45 26.92 -23.13
CA PRO A 523 2.90 27.64 -24.32
C PRO A 523 1.75 28.35 -25.05
N ASP A 524 2.07 29.37 -25.83
CA ASP A 524 1.08 30.04 -26.70
C ASP A 524 0.46 29.04 -27.70
N GLY A 525 -0.85 29.16 -27.93
CA GLY A 525 -1.62 28.19 -28.72
C GLY A 525 -1.87 26.83 -28.04
N ALA A 526 -1.49 26.67 -26.77
CA ALA A 526 -1.87 25.52 -25.99
C ALA A 526 -3.39 25.44 -25.84
N HIS A 527 -3.92 24.23 -25.93
CA HIS A 527 -5.33 23.97 -25.68
C HIS A 527 -5.51 22.62 -25.01
N GLU A 528 -6.59 22.52 -24.25
CA GLU A 528 -7.07 21.29 -23.65
C GLU A 528 -8.33 20.86 -24.40
N LEU A 529 -8.49 19.55 -24.59
CA LEU A 529 -9.73 18.98 -25.11
C LEU A 529 -10.51 18.35 -23.97
N LEU A 530 -11.84 18.47 -24.04
CA LEU A 530 -12.75 17.78 -23.15
C LEU A 530 -12.95 16.35 -23.68
N TYR A 531 -12.39 15.37 -22.97
CA TYR A 531 -12.55 13.95 -23.31
C TYR A 531 -13.75 13.36 -22.58
N GLU A 532 -14.57 12.62 -23.32
CA GLU A 532 -15.70 11.87 -22.76
C GLU A 532 -15.21 10.62 -22.02
N VAL A 533 -15.64 10.48 -20.78
CA VAL A 533 -15.31 9.36 -19.89
C VAL A 533 -16.60 8.85 -19.25
N HIS A 534 -16.59 7.61 -18.78
CA HIS A 534 -17.69 7.10 -17.95
C HIS A 534 -17.48 7.58 -16.52
N GLY A 535 -18.54 7.85 -15.79
CA GLY A 535 -18.39 8.23 -14.39
C GLY A 535 -19.69 8.35 -13.64
N VAL A 536 -19.56 8.76 -12.37
CA VAL A 536 -20.66 8.92 -11.42
C VAL A 536 -20.44 10.24 -10.70
N ARG A 537 -21.45 11.12 -10.73
CA ARG A 537 -21.46 12.32 -9.87
C ARG A 537 -21.73 11.97 -8.42
N LEU A 538 -21.06 12.71 -7.55
CA LEU A 538 -21.11 12.57 -6.10
C LEU A 538 -21.61 13.88 -5.47
N PRO A 539 -22.88 14.29 -5.70
CA PRO A 539 -23.44 15.44 -5.01
C PRO A 539 -23.45 15.20 -3.50
N PRO A 540 -23.55 16.26 -2.67
CA PRO A 540 -23.45 16.15 -1.21
C PRO A 540 -24.36 15.08 -0.57
N ALA A 541 -25.58 14.90 -1.09
CA ALA A 541 -26.52 13.88 -0.61
C ALA A 541 -26.04 12.46 -0.88
N VAL A 542 -25.52 12.20 -2.09
CA VAL A 542 -24.97 10.89 -2.48
C VAL A 542 -23.73 10.55 -1.65
N ARG A 543 -22.81 11.52 -1.48
CA ARG A 543 -21.63 11.32 -0.61
C ARG A 543 -22.02 10.98 0.82
N ARG A 544 -23.02 11.68 1.38
CA ARG A 544 -23.52 11.40 2.73
C ARG A 544 -24.07 9.98 2.83
N ASN A 545 -24.94 9.57 1.90
CA ASN A 545 -25.48 8.21 1.88
C ASN A 545 -24.37 7.16 1.81
N MET A 546 -23.36 7.36 0.97
CA MET A 546 -22.22 6.44 0.89
C MET A 546 -21.45 6.34 2.20
N LEU A 547 -21.21 7.47 2.87
CA LEU A 547 -20.47 7.53 4.13
C LEU A 547 -21.28 7.02 5.33
N ASP A 548 -22.62 7.05 5.26
CA ASP A 548 -23.50 6.56 6.32
C ASP A 548 -23.76 5.04 6.20
N TYR A 549 -23.97 4.52 4.98
CA TYR A 549 -24.39 3.13 4.77
C TYR A 549 -23.26 2.19 4.32
N GLY A 550 -22.27 2.72 3.57
CA GLY A 550 -21.20 1.96 2.95
C GLY A 550 -21.66 1.03 1.83
N PHE A 551 -20.78 0.11 1.42
CA PHE A 551 -21.05 -0.89 0.39
C PHE A 551 -20.84 -2.31 0.90
N PRO A 552 -21.64 -3.28 0.44
CA PRO A 552 -21.36 -4.69 0.73
C PRO A 552 -20.09 -5.14 0.01
N ALA A 553 -19.31 -6.04 0.62
CA ALA A 553 -18.09 -6.58 0.02
C ALA A 553 -18.36 -7.38 -1.27
N TRP A 554 -19.51 -8.08 -1.32
CA TRP A 554 -20.03 -8.74 -2.52
C TRP A 554 -21.40 -8.16 -2.90
N GLY A 555 -21.67 -8.05 -4.20
CA GLY A 555 -22.97 -7.59 -4.70
C GLY A 555 -23.04 -6.09 -4.90
#